data_AF-A0A6M3THB2-F1
#
_entry.id   AF-A0A6M3THB2-F1
#
_cell.length_a   1.000
_cell.length_b   1.000
_cell.length_c   1.000
_cell.angle_alpha   90.00
_cell.angle_beta   90.00
_cell.angle_gamma   90.00
#
_symmetry.space_group_name_H-M   'P 1'
#
loop_
_entity.id
_entity.type
_entity.pdbx_description
1 polymer ?
#
loop_
_entity_poly.entity_id
_entity_poly.type
_entity_poly.pdbx_seq_one_letter_code
_entity_poly.pdbx_strand_id
1 'polypeptide(L)' 'EHNKAKEAELLHDSKEVLEHILSVKEAIAELEAVCQPGSVVVEDLMSVRQRGSVQHLGSGVSGQLAE' A
#
# COMPACT_ATOMS: atom_id res chain seq x y z
N GLU A 1 24.58 -4.80 0.08
CA GLU A 1 24.40 -4.16 1.41
C GLU A 1 23.66 -2.84 1.32
N HIS A 2 24.07 -1.90 0.46
CA HIS A 2 23.41 -0.60 0.29
C HIS A 2 21.88 -0.67 0.06
N ASN A 3 21.41 -1.55 -0.83
CA ASN A 3 19.96 -1.67 -1.11
C ASN A 3 19.15 -2.10 0.12
N LYS A 4 19.68 -3.04 0.93
CA LYS A 4 19.03 -3.48 2.16
C LYS A 4 18.98 -2.37 3.22
N ALA A 5 20.00 -1.52 3.27
CA ALA A 5 19.98 -0.34 4.13
C ALA A 5 18.91 0.66 3.69
N LYS A 6 18.80 0.91 2.37
CA LYS A 6 17.75 1.76 1.81
C LYS A 6 16.34 1.18 1.98
N GLU A 7 16.21 -0.13 1.97
CA GLU A 7 14.95 -0.82 2.27
C GLU A 7 14.51 -0.59 3.72
N ALA A 8 15.44 -0.76 4.67
CA ALA A 8 15.18 -0.49 6.07
C ALA A 8 14.89 1.00 6.34
N GLU A 9 15.61 1.91 5.67
CA GLU A 9 15.35 3.36 5.72
C GLU A 9 13.95 3.69 5.21
N LEU A 10 13.55 3.15 4.05
CA LEU A 10 12.21 3.37 3.48
C LEU A 10 11.09 2.89 4.40
N LEU A 11 11.26 1.74 5.06
CA LEU A 11 10.26 1.19 5.99
C LEU A 11 10.09 2.00 7.28
N HIS A 12 11.08 2.82 7.66
CA HIS A 12 11.08 3.58 8.91
C HIS A 12 11.08 5.10 8.69
N ASP A 13 11.13 5.56 7.43
CA ASP A 13 10.97 6.96 7.11
C ASP A 13 9.50 7.38 7.32
N SER A 14 9.28 8.27 8.29
CA SER A 14 7.94 8.69 8.68
C SER A 14 7.17 9.38 7.56
N LYS A 15 7.87 10.07 6.64
CA LYS A 15 7.21 10.76 5.52
C LYS A 15 6.72 9.73 4.51
N GLU A 16 7.57 8.79 4.11
CA GLU A 16 7.22 7.75 3.13
C GLU A 16 6.11 6.83 3.66
N VAL A 17 6.17 6.46 4.94
CA VAL A 17 5.11 5.68 5.62
C VAL A 17 3.79 6.46 5.65
N LEU A 18 3.82 7.74 6.03
CA LEU A 18 2.62 8.57 6.09
C LEU A 18 1.98 8.72 4.71
N GLU A 19 2.79 9.05 3.70
CA GLU A 19 2.32 9.20 2.31
C GLU A 19 1.66 7.91 1.83
N HIS A 20 2.33 6.77 2.05
CA HIS A 20 1.79 5.46 1.66
C HIS A 20 0.46 5.13 2.34
N ILE A 21 0.36 5.31 3.66
CA ILE A 21 -0.87 5.00 4.40
C ILE A 21 -2.02 5.93 3.99
N LEU A 22 -1.75 7.21 3.72
CA LEU A 22 -2.77 8.12 3.17
C LEU A 22 -3.27 7.62 1.80
N SER A 23 -2.38 7.22 0.90
CA SER A 23 -2.78 6.64 -0.39
C SER A 23 -3.59 5.35 -0.24
N VAL A 24 -3.24 4.47 0.71
CA VAL A 24 -4.01 3.24 0.97
C VAL A 24 -5.41 3.55 1.49
N LYS A 25 -5.56 4.56 2.35
CA LYS A 25 -6.88 4.97 2.85
C LYS A 25 -7.78 5.48 1.73
N GLU A 26 -7.24 6.26 0.80
CA GLU A 26 -8.01 6.70 -0.38
C GLU A 26 -8.37 5.52 -1.28
N ALA A 27 -7.44 4.58 -1.51
CA ALA A 27 -7.75 3.37 -2.29
C ALA A 27 -8.86 2.50 -1.67
N ILE A 28 -8.91 2.42 -0.33
CA ILE A 28 -10.03 1.78 0.38
C ILE A 28 -11.32 2.53 0.11
N ALA A 29 -11.34 3.85 0.27
CA ALA A 29 -12.54 4.66 0.05
C ALA A 29 -13.04 4.59 -1.39
N GLU A 30 -12.14 4.58 -2.37
CA GLU A 30 -12.46 4.40 -3.79
C GLU A 30 -13.10 3.03 -4.06
N LEU A 31 -12.58 1.95 -3.46
CA LEU A 31 -13.18 0.61 -3.60
C LEU A 31 -14.50 0.50 -2.83
N GLU A 32 -14.63 1.08 -1.65
CA GLU A 32 -15.87 1.09 -0.87
C GLU A 32 -17.04 1.74 -1.64
N ALA A 33 -16.74 2.66 -2.56
CA ALA A 33 -17.76 3.28 -3.41
C ALA A 33 -18.35 2.36 -4.48
N VAL A 34 -17.67 1.25 -4.84
CA VAL A 34 -18.06 0.34 -5.93
C VAL A 34 -18.18 -1.13 -5.52
N CYS A 35 -17.69 -1.48 -4.35
CA CYS A 35 -17.72 -2.84 -3.81
C CYS A 35 -18.89 -3.06 -2.84
N GLN A 36 -19.22 -4.34 -2.61
CA GLN A 36 -20.20 -4.75 -1.61
C GLN A 36 -19.76 -4.26 -0.22
N PRO A 37 -20.68 -3.70 0.61
CA PRO A 37 -20.35 -3.22 1.94
C PRO A 37 -19.65 -4.30 2.78
N GLY A 38 -18.50 -3.95 3.37
CA GLY A 38 -17.71 -4.87 4.20
C GLY A 38 -16.85 -5.89 3.44
N SER A 39 -16.84 -5.87 2.10
CA SER A 39 -15.97 -6.76 1.30
C SER A 39 -14.57 -6.20 1.06
N VAL A 40 -14.36 -4.90 1.26
CA VAL A 40 -13.07 -4.24 1.01
C VAL A 40 -12.07 -4.60 2.10
N VAL A 41 -10.91 -5.14 1.70
CA VAL A 41 -9.85 -5.58 2.61
C VAL A 41 -8.48 -5.17 2.08
N VAL A 42 -7.52 -5.00 3.01
CA VAL A 42 -6.10 -4.86 2.67
C VAL A 42 -5.46 -6.24 2.80
N GLU A 43 -5.13 -6.87 1.67
CA GLU A 43 -4.53 -8.21 1.62
C GLU A 43 -3.03 -8.20 1.95
N ASP A 44 -2.34 -7.13 1.57
CA ASP A 44 -0.93 -6.90 1.87
C ASP A 44 -0.74 -5.44 2.23
N LEU A 45 -0.06 -5.17 3.35
CA LEU A 45 0.09 -3.84 3.90
C LEU A 45 1.56 -3.43 3.92
N MET A 46 1.90 -2.45 3.07
CA MET A 46 3.15 -1.69 3.13
C MET A 46 4.42 -2.55 3.01
N SER A 47 4.39 -3.54 2.13
CA SER A 47 5.57 -4.33 1.79
C SER A 47 6.47 -3.60 0.79
N VAL A 48 7.78 -3.86 0.83
CA VAL A 48 8.72 -3.25 -0.11
C VAL A 48 8.65 -3.97 -1.46
N ARG A 49 8.37 -3.21 -2.52
CA ARG A 49 8.25 -3.68 -3.91
C ARG A 49 9.45 -3.21 -4.72
N GLN A 50 10.28 -4.14 -5.17
CA GLN A 50 11.41 -3.84 -6.06
C GLN A 50 10.91 -3.52 -7.47
N ARG A 51 11.40 -2.42 -8.07
CA ARG A 51 11.06 -1.94 -9.41
C ARG A 51 12.31 -1.40 -10.11
N GLY A 52 13.21 -2.31 -10.50
CA GLY A 52 14.42 -1.97 -11.26
C GLY A 52 15.38 -1.12 -10.44
N SER A 53 15.48 0.17 -10.77
CA SER A 53 16.37 1.12 -10.11
C SER A 53 15.82 1.68 -8.79
N VAL A 54 14.54 1.45 -8.48
CA VAL A 54 13.86 1.98 -7.28
C VAL A 54 13.12 0.88 -6.53
N GLN A 55 12.72 1.21 -5.29
CA GLN A 55 11.86 0.39 -4.46
C GLN A 55 10.76 1.27 -3.83
N HIS A 56 9.57 0.70 -3.64
CA HIS A 56 8.41 1.43 -3.13
C HIS A 56 7.77 0.69 -1.97
N LEU A 57 7.11 1.43 -1.08
CA LEU A 57 6.09 0.83 -0.22
C LEU A 57 4.87 0.51 -1.10
N GLY A 58 4.31 -0.69 -0.93
CA GLY A 58 3.19 -1.17 -1.71
C GLY A 58 2.18 -1.89 -0.83
N SER A 59 0.89 -1.66 -1.08
CA SER A 59 -0.20 -2.43 -0.49
C SER A 59 -1.08 -3.02 -1.58
N GLY A 60 -1.74 -4.12 -1.27
CA GLY A 60 -2.84 -4.68 -2.08
C GLY A 60 -4.17 -4.41 -1.37
N VAL A 61 -5.10 -3.75 -2.04
CA VAL A 61 -6.48 -3.56 -1.58
C VAL A 61 -7.39 -4.26 -2.58
N SER A 62 -8.33 -5.05 -2.08
CA SER A 62 -9.30 -5.80 -2.90
C SER A 62 -10.69 -5.68 -2.31
N GLY A 63 -11.70 -6.01 -3.11
CA GLY A 63 -13.11 -6.04 -2.71
C GLY A 63 -13.95 -6.77 -3.74
N GLN A 64 -15.18 -7.14 -3.37
CA GLN A 64 -16.13 -7.77 -4.28
C GLN A 64 -17.01 -6.69 -4.91
N LEU A 65 -17.09 -6.62 -6.25
CA LEU A 65 -17.95 -5.63 -6.92
C LEU A 65 -19.43 -5.79 -6.48
N ALA A 66 -20.10 -4.65 -6.29
CA ALA A 66 -21.55 -4.63 -6.10
C ALA A 66 -22.26 -5.14 -7.37
N GLU A 67 -23.39 -5.85 -7.19
CA GLU A 67 -24.26 -6.27 -8.31
C GLU A 67 -25.00 -5.09 -8.95
#